data_AF-A0A6V7IXW2-F1
#
_entry.id   AF-A0A6V7IXW2-F1
#
_cell.length_a   1.000
_cell.length_b   1.000
_cell.length_c   1.000
_cell.angle_alpha   90.00
_cell.angle_beta   90.00
_cell.angle_gamma   90.00
#
_symmetry.space_group_name_H-M   'P 1'
#
loop_
_entity.id
_entity.type
_entity.pdbx_description
1 polymer ?
#
loop_
_entity_poly.entity_id
_entity_poly.type
_entity_poly.pdbx_seq_one_letter_code
_entity_poly.pdbx_strand_id
1 'polypeptide(L)' 'VLTNQDWKPGPYPKTEEERRAAAEKYGIPYEEYEPYPDDGWGHGDYPKLPMEGMALRDPHYPWDWPEERRNFGET' A
#
# COMPACT_ATOMS: atom_id res chain seq x y z
N VAL A 1 -10.67 12.49 -15.59
CA VAL A 1 -9.85 11.46 -16.27
C VAL A 1 -8.71 11.16 -15.32
N LEU A 2 -8.61 9.93 -14.81
CA LEU A 2 -7.47 9.52 -14.00
C LEU A 2 -6.24 9.47 -14.90
N THR A 3 -5.19 10.15 -14.49
CA THR A 3 -3.91 10.23 -15.21
C THR A 3 -2.93 9.20 -14.66
N ASN A 4 -1.81 9.03 -15.36
CA ASN A 4 -0.75 8.15 -14.90
C ASN A 4 -0.03 8.68 -13.63
N GLN A 5 -0.30 9.92 -13.20
CA GLN A 5 0.30 10.50 -11.99
C GLN A 5 -0.47 10.15 -10.73
N ASP A 6 -1.79 9.96 -10.84
CA ASP A 6 -2.67 9.79 -9.67
C ASP A 6 -2.41 8.47 -8.92
N TRP A 7 -1.84 7.46 -9.59
CA TRP A 7 -1.49 6.17 -8.99
C TRP A 7 -0.04 6.07 -8.50
N LYS A 8 0.84 7.01 -8.88
CA LYS A 8 2.27 6.91 -8.56
C LYS A 8 2.55 7.29 -7.11
N PRO A 9 3.48 6.60 -6.41
CA PRO A 9 3.96 7.02 -5.11
C PRO A 9 4.37 8.51 -5.08
N GLY A 10 4.00 9.18 -4.01
CA GLY A 10 4.20 10.59 -3.75
C GLY A 10 5.10 10.84 -2.52
N PRO A 11 5.24 12.10 -2.11
CA PRO A 11 5.98 12.45 -0.90
C PRO A 11 5.25 12.02 0.38
N TYR A 12 5.98 11.97 1.50
CA TYR A 12 5.41 11.64 2.80
C TYR A 12 4.23 12.58 3.15
N PRO A 13 3.05 12.05 3.55
CA PRO A 13 1.88 12.86 3.87
C PRO A 13 2.08 13.63 5.18
N LYS A 14 1.86 14.95 5.16
CA LYS A 14 2.07 15.84 6.31
C LYS A 14 0.77 16.30 6.94
N THR A 15 -0.35 16.18 6.23
CA THR A 15 -1.70 16.52 6.72
C THR A 15 -2.58 15.27 6.81
N GLU A 16 -3.67 15.37 7.57
CA GLU A 16 -4.61 14.26 7.69
C GLU A 16 -5.34 13.99 6.37
N GLU A 17 -5.64 15.04 5.61
CA GLU A 17 -6.23 14.96 4.28
C GLU A 17 -5.31 14.25 3.29
N GLU A 18 -4.01 14.56 3.30
CA GLU A 18 -3.01 13.87 2.48
C GLU A 18 -2.89 12.40 2.87
N ARG A 19 -2.92 12.08 4.18
CA ARG A 19 -2.89 10.70 4.66
C ARG A 19 -4.13 9.93 4.23
N ARG A 20 -5.33 10.53 4.28
CA ARG A 20 -6.58 9.91 3.80
C ARG A 20 -6.55 9.65 2.29
N ALA A 21 -6.11 10.64 1.51
CA ALA A 21 -5.98 10.49 0.07
C ALA A 21 -4.96 9.39 -0.31
N ALA A 22 -3.86 9.28 0.43
CA ALA A 22 -2.88 8.21 0.23
C ALA A 22 -3.47 6.82 0.57
N ALA A 23 -4.18 6.69 1.70
CA ALA A 23 -4.85 5.45 2.06
C ALA A 23 -5.83 4.98 0.96
N GLU A 24 -6.66 5.90 0.45
CA GLU A 24 -7.59 5.63 -0.66
C GLU A 24 -6.86 5.22 -1.95
N LYS A 25 -5.74 5.88 -2.28
CA LYS A 25 -4.92 5.56 -3.45
C LYS A 25 -4.33 4.15 -3.39
N TYR A 26 -3.96 3.67 -2.21
CA TYR A 26 -3.43 2.31 -2.01
C TYR A 26 -4.52 1.26 -1.74
N GLY A 27 -5.78 1.66 -1.62
CA GLY A 27 -6.88 0.76 -1.29
C GLY A 27 -6.83 0.21 0.14
N ILE A 28 -6.14 0.90 1.05
CA ILE A 28 -5.98 0.49 2.45
C ILE A 28 -6.96 1.31 3.31
N PRO A 29 -7.66 0.70 4.29
CA PRO A 29 -8.44 1.45 5.27
C PRO A 29 -7.59 2.52 5.96
N TYR A 30 -8.14 3.73 6.15
CA TYR A 30 -7.41 4.85 6.73
C TYR A 30 -6.80 4.53 8.11
N GLU A 31 -7.51 3.71 8.89
CA GLU A 31 -7.12 3.26 10.22
C GLU A 31 -5.87 2.35 10.19
N GLU A 32 -5.68 1.61 9.11
CA GLU A 32 -4.57 0.66 8.92
C GLU A 32 -3.42 1.26 8.11
N TYR A 33 -3.66 2.39 7.43
CA TYR A 33 -2.64 3.06 6.63
C TYR A 33 -1.58 3.77 7.50
N GLU A 34 -0.39 3.17 7.59
CA GLU A 34 0.81 3.75 8.19
C GLU A 34 1.91 3.87 7.11
N PRO A 35 2.39 5.06 6.77
CA PRO A 35 3.59 5.20 5.94
C PRO A 35 4.85 4.91 6.74
N TYR A 36 5.96 4.62 6.06
CA TYR A 36 7.28 4.60 6.70
C TYR A 36 7.64 5.98 7.29
N PRO A 37 8.45 6.04 8.36
CA PRO A 37 8.92 7.32 8.92
C PRO A 37 9.59 8.22 7.87
N ASP A 38 9.43 9.54 7.99
CA ASP A 38 10.12 10.54 7.13
C ASP A 38 11.56 10.77 7.60
N ASP A 39 12.40 9.75 7.46
CA ASP A 39 13.80 9.71 7.89
C ASP A 39 14.80 9.95 6.73
N GLY A 40 14.30 10.38 5.58
CA GLY A 40 15.10 10.72 4.40
C GLY A 40 15.53 9.53 3.54
N TRP A 41 15.04 8.31 3.83
CA TRP A 41 15.32 7.12 3.01
C TRP A 41 14.50 7.04 1.71
N GLY A 42 13.57 7.97 1.51
CA GLY A 42 12.84 8.12 0.25
C GLY A 42 11.62 7.20 0.09
N HIS A 43 11.06 6.69 1.19
CA HIS A 43 9.84 5.86 1.16
C HIS A 43 8.58 6.62 0.73
N GLY A 44 8.50 7.93 1.02
CA GLY A 44 7.39 8.77 0.61
C GLY A 44 6.06 8.38 1.28
N ASP A 45 4.98 8.33 0.50
CA ASP A 45 3.65 7.89 0.93
C ASP A 45 3.44 6.36 0.87
N TYR A 46 4.49 5.58 0.59
CA TYR A 46 4.35 4.13 0.46
C TYR A 46 3.95 3.50 1.80
N PRO A 47 2.89 2.65 1.83
CA PRO A 47 2.44 2.03 3.07
C PRO A 47 3.44 1.03 3.60
N LYS A 48 3.55 0.97 4.92
CA LYS A 48 4.38 0.05 5.67
C LYS A 48 3.62 -1.25 5.89
N LEU A 49 3.80 -2.17 4.96
CA LEU A 49 3.13 -3.46 4.97
C LEU A 49 3.68 -4.37 6.08
N PRO A 50 2.87 -5.32 6.58
CA PRO A 50 3.34 -6.35 7.49
C PRO A 50 4.55 -7.10 6.91
N MET A 51 5.55 -7.37 7.74
CA MET A 51 6.72 -8.15 7.36
C MET A 51 6.40 -9.66 7.38
N GLU A 52 5.39 -10.05 6.62
CA GLU A 52 4.89 -11.42 6.52
C GLU A 52 5.31 -12.04 5.18
N GLY A 53 5.93 -13.22 5.25
CA GLY A 53 6.30 -13.96 4.04
C GLY A 53 5.08 -14.58 3.36
N MET A 54 5.11 -14.66 2.02
CA MET A 54 4.06 -15.28 1.22
C MET A 54 3.70 -16.70 1.70
N ALA A 55 4.68 -17.47 2.21
CA ALA A 55 4.49 -18.82 2.72
C ALA A 55 3.52 -18.94 3.92
N LEU A 56 3.27 -17.84 4.65
CA LEU A 56 2.33 -17.80 5.78
C LEU A 56 0.89 -17.55 5.35
N ARG A 57 0.65 -17.08 4.12
CA ARG A 57 -0.69 -16.84 3.59
C ARG A 57 -1.41 -18.15 3.27
N ASP A 58 -2.74 -18.15 3.30
CA ASP A 58 -3.55 -19.35 3.06
C ASP A 58 -3.28 -19.95 1.66
N PRO A 59 -2.79 -21.19 1.54
CA PRO A 59 -2.55 -21.82 0.24
C PRO A 59 -3.83 -22.27 -0.48
N HIS A 60 -4.98 -22.31 0.21
CA HIS A 60 -6.25 -22.78 -0.33
C HIS A 60 -7.18 -21.65 -0.79
N TYR A 61 -6.86 -20.41 -0.44
CA TYR A 61 -7.57 -19.24 -0.97
C TYR A 61 -7.32 -19.11 -2.49
N PRO A 62 -8.35 -18.79 -3.30
CA PRO A 62 -8.21 -18.66 -4.75
C PRO A 62 -7.59 -17.30 -5.13
N TRP A 63 -6.28 -17.17 -4.92
CA TRP A 63 -5.52 -15.97 -5.28
C TRP A 63 -5.51 -15.72 -6.80
N ASP A 64 -5.47 -14.45 -7.21
CA ASP A 64 -5.30 -14.09 -8.63
C ASP A 64 -3.92 -14.53 -9.16
N TRP A 65 -2.87 -14.46 -8.33
CA TRP A 65 -1.55 -15.05 -8.58
C TRP A 65 -1.21 -16.10 -7.52
N PRO A 66 -1.54 -17.38 -7.77
CA PRO A 66 -1.35 -18.46 -6.80
C PRO A 66 0.11 -18.69 -6.37
N GLU A 67 1.07 -18.46 -7.25
CA GLU A 67 2.50 -18.64 -6.99
C GLU A 67 3.02 -17.65 -5.94
N GLU A 68 2.46 -16.44 -5.93
CA GLU A 68 2.82 -15.35 -4.99
C GLU A 68 1.82 -15.23 -3.83
N ARG A 69 0.68 -15.94 -3.90
CA ARG A 69 -0.45 -15.79 -2.95
C ARG A 69 -0.86 -14.32 -2.79
N ARG A 70 -1.09 -13.65 -3.92
CA ARG A 70 -1.40 -12.22 -4.01
C ARG A 70 -2.58 -11.95 -4.96
N ASN A 71 -3.42 -10.97 -4.62
CA ASN A 71 -4.54 -10.53 -5.46
C ASN A 71 -4.18 -9.31 -6.32
N PHE A 72 -4.94 -9.10 -7.39
CA PHE A 72 -4.83 -7.91 -8.23
C PHE A 72 -5.22 -6.65 -7.44
N GLY A 73 -4.35 -5.64 -7.47
CA GLY A 73 -4.56 -4.38 -6.74
C GLY A 73 -4.30 -4.47 -5.23
N GLU A 74 -3.81 -5.61 -4.73
CA GLU A 74 -3.36 -5.73 -3.36
C GLU A 74 -2.07 -4.94 -3.15
N THR A 75 -2.10 -4.02 -2.17
CA THR A 75 -0.93 -3.30 -1.69
C THR A 75 -0.35 -4.02 -0.48
#